data_AF-A0A381C7X7-F1
#
_entry.id   AF-A0A381C7X7-F1
#
_cell.length_a   1.000
_cell.length_b   1.000
_cell.length_c   1.000
_cell.angle_alpha   90.00
_cell.angle_beta   90.00
_cell.angle_gamma   90.00
#
_symmetry.space_group_name_H-M   'P 1'
#
loop_
_entity.id
_entity.type
_entity.pdbx_description
1 polymer ?
#
loop_
_entity_poly.entity_id
_entity_poly.type
_entity_poly.pdbx_seq_one_letter_code
_entity_poly.pdbx_strand_id
1 'polypeptide(L)'
;MAKTLLRSGCLDDFLSLGENGQTVFDSALQIRETLRLRKQQAVVDSLAIPQPNDEGDRVDWYAPCEGSVISWAAASDEQRKKALRYLDNCQANVASLIQRCGQSEKTAIQLFGSLLANALQFPGSQHVYLVDGKPVLTFWGFVSLNNSARPDPLDCLRITEEHEPAIEFLPEPPPAAPPVIVLTEPDEPLYSIAAPPPPAPLPELPPQPAPVEESVTPAAVKKQKRWIWPVAAAIVAAIAAPVSYFVVSAPHAEPLAQKVEDVKPQAIAPAPMQAQPVVEHVSTLPVAQAAVVEAPAPEPEPVVIAATAPADVPKGALILPADALKVGSTKFLNGSWRVAINIKDSITGKPPTLRYQIANNKGNVRLVHGDNIVCKAEVFSGLMQSGTLMIKTRGNARCSDGSRYPLPEISCKPDENDVAQCSGRYDGDTVVPVTFKKVSD
;
A
#
# COMPACT_ATOMS: atom_id res chain seq x y z
N MET A 1 -0.97 32.61 -6.39
CA MET A 1 -0.75 31.81 -7.61
C MET A 1 -0.88 30.34 -7.23
N ALA A 2 -1.58 29.53 -8.01
CA ALA A 2 -1.86 28.13 -7.67
C ALA A 2 -0.60 27.29 -7.89
N LYS A 3 -0.13 26.61 -6.84
CA LYS A 3 1.03 25.70 -6.96
C LYS A 3 0.61 24.46 -7.76
N THR A 4 1.44 24.01 -8.68
CA THR A 4 1.16 22.80 -9.48
C THR A 4 1.23 21.56 -8.60
N LEU A 5 0.13 20.82 -8.50
CA LEU A 5 0.09 19.52 -7.82
C LEU A 5 0.84 18.49 -8.67
N LEU A 6 1.82 17.81 -8.08
CA LEU A 6 2.57 16.73 -8.73
C LEU A 6 1.96 15.37 -8.41
N ARG A 7 1.66 15.12 -7.14
CA ARG A 7 1.15 13.83 -6.68
C ARG A 7 0.44 13.94 -5.35
N SER A 8 -0.56 13.10 -5.15
CA SER A 8 -1.17 12.86 -3.85
C SER A 8 -1.05 11.39 -3.45
N GLY A 9 -1.07 11.10 -2.16
CA GLY A 9 -1.13 9.71 -1.68
C GLY A 9 -1.29 9.60 -0.17
N CYS A 10 -1.59 8.38 0.29
CA CYS A 10 -1.72 8.05 1.71
C CYS A 10 -0.32 7.89 2.33
N LEU A 11 -0.14 8.35 3.57
CA LEU A 11 1.12 8.20 4.29
C LEU A 11 1.35 6.74 4.73
N ASP A 12 0.28 5.99 5.03
CA ASP A 12 0.34 4.58 5.44
C ASP A 12 0.89 3.63 4.36
N ASP A 13 1.00 4.11 3.12
CA ASP A 13 1.55 3.34 2.00
C ASP A 13 3.08 3.25 2.04
N PHE A 14 3.73 4.07 2.87
CA PHE A 14 5.19 4.23 2.90
C PHE A 14 5.72 4.23 4.33
N LEU A 15 6.98 3.85 4.48
CA LEU A 15 7.70 3.95 5.74
C LEU A 15 8.42 5.31 5.76
N SER A 16 8.08 6.15 6.74
CA SER A 16 8.77 7.41 6.98
C SER A 16 10.16 7.14 7.56
N LEU A 17 11.17 7.77 6.97
CA LEU A 17 12.51 7.78 7.51
C LEU A 17 12.68 8.93 8.48
N GLY A 18 13.57 8.75 9.44
CA GLY A 18 13.78 9.71 10.50
C GLY A 18 14.90 9.29 11.42
N GLU A 19 15.19 10.15 12.39
CA GLU A 19 16.17 9.86 13.41
C GLU A 19 15.69 10.43 14.75
N ASN A 20 16.02 9.75 15.86
CA ASN A 20 15.65 10.18 17.22
C ASN A 20 14.14 10.44 17.42
N GLY A 21 13.30 9.65 16.74
CA GLY A 21 11.84 9.75 16.84
C GLY A 21 11.21 10.90 16.05
N GLN A 22 12.01 11.69 15.32
CA GLN A 22 11.54 12.72 14.42
C GLN A 22 11.65 12.25 12.97
N THR A 23 10.55 12.32 12.22
CA THR A 23 10.59 11.93 10.81
C THR A 23 11.04 13.09 9.92
N VAL A 24 11.62 12.74 8.77
CA VAL A 24 11.94 13.70 7.71
C VAL A 24 10.68 14.43 7.25
N PHE A 25 9.55 13.71 7.18
CA PHE A 25 8.26 14.26 6.77
C PHE A 25 7.74 15.34 7.73
N ASP A 26 7.72 15.06 9.04
CA ASP A 26 7.27 16.03 10.05
C ASP A 26 8.12 17.31 10.03
N SER A 27 9.40 17.15 9.68
CA SER A 27 10.37 18.25 9.60
C SER A 27 10.51 18.82 8.19
N ALA A 28 9.68 18.41 7.24
CA ALA A 28 9.95 18.64 5.82
C ALA A 28 10.04 20.14 5.47
N LEU A 29 9.10 20.95 5.98
CA LEU A 29 9.11 22.40 5.75
C LEU A 29 10.34 23.07 6.40
N GLN A 30 10.74 22.61 7.59
CA GLN A 30 11.93 23.12 8.28
C GLN A 30 13.21 22.76 7.54
N ILE A 31 13.31 21.53 7.01
CA ILE A 31 14.45 21.08 6.20
C ILE A 31 14.58 21.95 4.95
N ARG A 32 13.48 22.15 4.23
CA ARG A 32 13.46 23.01 3.03
C ARG A 32 13.89 24.44 3.34
N GLU A 33 13.35 25.04 4.39
CA GLU A 33 13.68 26.40 4.78
C GLU A 33 15.14 26.51 5.23
N THR A 34 15.65 25.53 5.97
CA THR A 34 17.06 25.49 6.39
C THR A 34 17.99 25.37 5.19
N LEU A 35 17.67 24.53 4.21
CA LEU A 35 18.44 24.40 2.96
C LEU A 35 18.43 25.71 2.16
N ARG A 36 17.28 26.41 2.10
CA ARG A 36 17.15 27.73 1.47
C ARG A 36 18.05 28.76 2.15
N LEU A 37 18.03 28.83 3.48
CA LEU A 37 18.89 29.73 4.27
C LEU A 37 20.38 29.41 4.11
N ARG A 38 20.73 28.14 3.90
CA ARG A 38 22.10 27.69 3.60
C ARG A 38 22.49 27.81 2.12
N LYS A 39 21.69 28.53 1.31
CA LYS A 39 21.91 28.78 -0.12
C LYS A 39 21.98 27.50 -0.98
N GLN A 40 21.32 26.43 -0.57
CA GLN A 40 21.23 25.17 -1.32
C GLN A 40 19.99 25.14 -2.22
N GLN A 41 19.80 26.18 -3.05
CA GLN A 41 18.56 26.36 -3.82
C GLN A 41 18.29 25.19 -4.77
N ALA A 42 19.33 24.64 -5.41
CA ALA A 42 19.20 23.49 -6.31
C ALA A 42 18.56 22.27 -5.62
N VAL A 43 18.90 22.01 -4.36
CA VAL A 43 18.31 20.92 -3.57
C VAL A 43 16.86 21.26 -3.20
N VAL A 44 16.58 22.49 -2.79
CA VAL A 44 15.23 22.95 -2.43
C VAL A 44 14.27 22.87 -3.63
N ASP A 45 14.75 23.22 -4.81
CA ASP A 45 14.00 23.15 -6.07
C ASP A 45 13.77 21.69 -6.52
N SER A 46 14.60 20.74 -6.07
CA SER A 46 14.42 19.31 -6.33
C SER A 46 13.54 18.58 -5.33
N LEU A 47 13.17 19.22 -4.22
CA LEU A 47 12.26 18.64 -3.24
C LEU A 47 10.84 19.20 -3.50
N ALA A 48 9.82 18.34 -3.55
CA ALA A 48 8.44 18.80 -3.59
C ALA A 48 8.03 19.40 -2.22
N ILE A 49 7.00 20.24 -2.23
CA ILE A 49 6.43 20.84 -1.02
C ILE A 49 5.28 19.95 -0.53
N PRO A 50 5.40 19.26 0.63
CA PRO A 50 4.30 18.49 1.18
C PRO A 50 3.24 19.41 1.82
N GLN A 51 1.98 19.07 1.62
CA GLN A 51 0.82 19.65 2.29
C GLN A 51 -0.06 18.50 2.81
N PRO A 52 0.01 18.16 4.10
CA PRO A 52 -0.89 17.17 4.70
C PRO A 52 -2.33 17.70 4.71
N ASN A 53 -3.31 16.80 4.64
CA ASN A 53 -4.70 17.13 4.87
C ASN A 53 -5.01 17.28 6.37
N ASP A 54 -6.20 17.79 6.69
CA ASP A 54 -6.63 18.04 8.08
C ASP A 54 -6.67 16.76 8.93
N GLU A 55 -6.94 15.60 8.30
CA GLU A 55 -6.97 14.29 8.96
C GLU A 55 -5.56 13.69 9.16
N GLY A 56 -4.55 14.21 8.46
CA GLY A 56 -3.16 13.77 8.55
C GLY A 56 -2.85 12.41 7.91
N ASP A 57 -3.81 11.75 7.25
CA ASP A 57 -3.62 10.44 6.59
C ASP A 57 -3.12 10.56 5.14
N ARG A 58 -3.35 11.72 4.50
CA ARG A 58 -3.06 11.96 3.09
C ARG A 58 -2.22 13.22 2.93
N VAL A 59 -1.32 13.18 1.95
CA VAL A 59 -0.45 14.31 1.60
C VAL A 59 -0.56 14.64 0.12
N ASP A 60 -0.64 15.94 -0.17
CA ASP A 60 -0.49 16.50 -1.51
C ASP A 60 0.92 17.09 -1.67
N TRP A 61 1.61 16.71 -2.74
CA TRP A 61 2.97 17.14 -3.06
C TRP A 61 2.94 18.12 -4.23
N TYR A 62 3.41 19.34 -3.98
CA TYR A 62 3.40 20.43 -4.95
C TYR A 62 4.79 20.73 -5.51
N ALA A 63 4.84 21.17 -6.77
CA ALA A 63 6.05 21.66 -7.39
C ALA A 63 6.55 22.94 -6.70
N PRO A 64 7.87 23.09 -6.49
CA PRO A 64 8.45 24.30 -5.92
C PRO A 64 8.48 25.49 -6.89
N CYS A 65 8.40 25.23 -8.19
CA CYS A 65 8.37 26.21 -9.26
C CYS A 65 7.24 25.91 -10.26
N GLU A 66 6.82 26.92 -11.00
CA GLU A 66 5.83 26.78 -12.07
C GLU A 66 6.51 26.28 -13.36
N GLY A 67 5.79 25.50 -14.15
CA GLY A 67 6.32 24.96 -15.41
C GLY A 67 5.55 23.74 -15.92
N SER A 68 5.95 23.25 -17.10
CA SER A 68 5.40 22.02 -17.67
C SER A 68 5.85 20.81 -16.86
N VAL A 69 4.91 19.96 -16.46
CA VAL A 69 5.16 18.77 -15.65
C VAL A 69 5.15 17.52 -16.53
N ILE A 70 6.23 16.74 -16.45
CA ILE A 70 6.37 15.45 -17.13
C ILE A 70 6.72 14.40 -16.07
N SER A 71 6.05 13.26 -16.07
CA SER A 71 6.44 12.15 -15.17
C SER A 71 7.74 11.51 -15.62
N TRP A 72 8.52 10.93 -14.70
CA TRP A 72 9.75 10.21 -15.06
C TRP A 72 9.53 9.15 -16.15
N ALA A 73 8.40 8.44 -16.09
CA ALA A 73 8.02 7.42 -17.07
C ALA A 73 7.74 7.99 -18.48
N ALA A 74 7.25 9.23 -18.57
CA ALA A 74 6.96 9.89 -19.85
C ALA A 74 8.14 10.71 -20.39
N ALA A 75 9.19 10.93 -19.61
CA ALA A 75 10.37 11.67 -20.03
C ALA A 75 11.22 10.87 -21.03
N SER A 76 11.79 11.57 -22.02
CA SER A 76 12.79 11.00 -22.94
C SER A 76 14.09 10.63 -22.22
N ASP A 77 14.89 9.75 -22.83
CA ASP A 77 16.14 9.31 -22.21
C ASP A 77 17.17 10.44 -22.04
N GLU A 78 17.18 11.42 -22.94
CA GLU A 78 18.04 12.61 -22.78
C GLU A 78 17.59 13.47 -21.60
N GLN A 79 16.28 13.67 -21.44
CA GLN A 79 15.72 14.37 -20.28
C GLN A 79 16.02 13.62 -18.98
N ARG A 80 15.88 12.29 -18.95
CA ARG A 80 16.23 11.45 -17.80
C ARG A 80 17.71 11.53 -17.46
N LYS A 81 18.61 11.42 -18.46
CA LYS A 81 20.07 11.53 -18.27
C LYS A 81 20.46 12.91 -17.71
N LYS A 82 19.88 14.00 -18.23
CA LYS A 82 20.12 15.37 -17.73
C LYS A 82 19.61 15.54 -16.29
N ALA A 83 18.41 15.04 -16.01
CA ALA A 83 17.79 15.10 -14.70
C ALA A 83 18.56 14.27 -13.66
N LEU A 84 19.03 13.07 -14.02
CA LEU A 84 19.83 12.23 -13.15
C LEU A 84 21.13 12.94 -12.73
N ARG A 85 21.86 13.52 -13.70
CA ARG A 85 23.07 14.33 -13.41
C ARG A 85 22.78 15.49 -12.47
N TYR A 86 21.61 16.12 -12.58
CA TYR A 86 21.20 17.18 -11.67
C TYR A 86 21.01 16.64 -10.25
N LEU A 87 20.33 15.50 -10.09
CA LEU A 87 20.11 14.85 -8.80
C LEU A 87 21.42 14.34 -8.17
N ASP A 88 22.34 13.78 -8.96
CA ASP A 88 23.67 13.35 -8.48
C ASP A 88 24.44 14.54 -7.88
N ASN A 89 24.41 15.70 -8.55
CA ASN A 89 25.01 16.93 -8.02
C ASN A 89 24.33 17.40 -6.71
N CYS A 90 23.00 17.31 -6.62
CA CYS A 90 22.26 17.60 -5.39
C CYS A 90 22.66 16.65 -4.26
N GLN A 91 22.81 15.35 -4.54
CA GLN A 91 23.24 14.35 -3.57
C GLN A 91 24.65 14.63 -3.05
N ALA A 92 25.60 14.97 -3.93
CA ALA A 92 26.96 15.36 -3.54
C ALA A 92 27.00 16.62 -2.66
N ASN A 93 26.19 17.63 -3.00
CA ASN A 93 26.05 18.86 -2.20
C ASN A 93 25.47 18.57 -0.81
N VAL A 94 24.45 17.71 -0.73
CA VAL A 94 23.83 17.27 0.52
C VAL A 94 24.82 16.45 1.36
N ALA A 95 25.56 15.51 0.77
CA ALA A 95 26.58 14.73 1.47
C ALA A 95 27.65 15.63 2.11
N SER A 96 28.14 16.62 1.37
CA SER A 96 29.09 17.62 1.88
C SER A 96 28.50 18.47 3.02
N LEU A 97 27.19 18.75 2.99
CA LEU A 97 26.49 19.46 4.06
C LEU A 97 26.33 18.59 5.31
N ILE A 98 25.98 17.31 5.15
CA ILE A 98 25.86 16.33 6.25
C ILE A 98 27.20 16.20 6.97
N GLN A 99 28.30 16.05 6.23
CA GLN A 99 29.65 15.95 6.82
C GLN A 99 29.99 17.18 7.69
N ARG A 100 29.70 18.39 7.19
CA ARG A 100 29.91 19.63 7.96
C ARG A 100 29.01 19.72 9.20
N CYS A 101 27.78 19.23 9.11
CA CYS A 101 26.88 19.16 10.26
C CYS A 101 27.37 18.20 11.34
N GLY A 102 27.98 17.07 10.95
CA GLY A 102 28.59 16.11 11.89
C GLY A 102 29.81 16.64 12.64
N GLN A 103 30.56 17.58 12.04
CA GLN A 103 31.73 18.22 12.66
C GLN A 103 31.38 19.38 13.62
N SER A 104 30.11 19.79 13.67
CA SER A 104 29.67 20.88 14.55
C SER A 104 29.56 20.41 16.01
N GLU A 105 29.95 21.24 16.96
CA GLU A 105 29.83 20.96 18.40
C GLU A 105 28.37 21.05 18.91
N LYS A 106 27.50 21.73 18.16
CA LYS A 106 26.09 21.91 18.53
C LYS A 106 25.27 20.67 18.13
N THR A 107 24.68 20.00 19.11
CA THR A 107 23.82 18.82 18.92
C THR A 107 22.68 19.07 17.93
N ALA A 108 22.02 20.23 17.97
CA ALA A 108 20.93 20.56 17.03
C ALA A 108 21.37 20.55 15.56
N ILE A 109 22.62 20.95 15.27
CA ILE A 109 23.16 20.94 13.91
C ILE A 109 23.50 19.51 13.48
N GLN A 110 24.01 18.69 14.40
CA GLN A 110 24.27 17.26 14.14
C GLN A 110 22.97 16.52 13.83
N LEU A 111 21.91 16.72 14.64
CA LEU A 111 20.57 16.17 14.42
C LEU A 111 19.98 16.60 13.07
N PHE A 112 20.17 17.87 12.68
CA PHE A 112 19.77 18.31 11.34
C PHE A 112 20.52 17.57 10.23
N GLY A 113 21.83 17.38 10.39
CA GLY A 113 22.64 16.61 9.43
C GLY A 113 22.17 15.17 9.31
N SER A 114 21.76 14.57 10.42
CA SER A 114 21.35 13.16 10.48
C SER A 114 19.95 12.95 9.90
N LEU A 115 19.01 13.87 10.15
CA LEU A 115 17.73 13.95 9.41
C LEU A 115 17.94 14.17 7.90
N LEU A 116 18.86 15.05 7.53
CA LEU A 116 19.14 15.38 6.12
C LEU A 116 19.70 14.18 5.34
N ALA A 117 20.41 13.26 6.00
CA ALA A 117 20.90 12.02 5.37
C ALA A 117 19.78 11.16 4.78
N ASN A 118 18.58 11.24 5.36
CA ASN A 118 17.40 10.53 4.89
C ASN A 118 16.52 11.36 3.93
N ALA A 119 16.81 12.65 3.75
CA ALA A 119 15.93 13.57 3.02
C ALA A 119 15.85 13.32 1.51
N LEU A 120 16.90 12.76 0.89
CA LEU A 120 16.90 12.45 -0.54
C LEU A 120 16.41 11.03 -0.86
N GLN A 121 15.97 10.26 0.13
CA GLN A 121 15.37 8.95 -0.08
C GLN A 121 13.95 9.10 -0.60
N PHE A 122 13.55 8.25 -1.55
CA PHE A 122 12.18 8.22 -2.08
C PHE A 122 11.82 6.79 -2.54
N PRO A 123 10.52 6.44 -2.62
CA PRO A 123 10.10 5.05 -2.81
C PRO A 123 10.52 4.42 -4.16
N GLY A 124 10.58 5.21 -5.24
CA GLY A 124 10.96 4.70 -6.56
C GLY A 124 10.78 5.72 -7.69
N SER A 125 11.11 5.33 -8.92
CA SER A 125 11.13 6.20 -10.11
C SER A 125 9.80 6.89 -10.42
N GLN A 126 8.67 6.27 -10.07
CA GLN A 126 7.33 6.84 -10.20
C GLN A 126 7.06 8.05 -9.29
N HIS A 127 7.98 8.38 -8.38
CA HIS A 127 7.90 9.53 -7.49
C HIS A 127 8.74 10.72 -7.97
N VAL A 128 9.33 10.63 -9.17
CA VAL A 128 10.14 11.69 -9.76
C VAL A 128 9.38 12.32 -10.92
N TYR A 129 9.40 13.66 -10.94
CA TYR A 129 8.76 14.47 -11.98
C TYR A 129 9.77 15.47 -12.52
N LEU A 130 9.66 15.83 -13.79
CA LEU A 130 10.42 16.92 -14.40
C LEU A 130 9.49 18.13 -14.51
N VAL A 131 9.85 19.22 -13.85
CA VAL A 131 9.16 20.51 -13.95
C VAL A 131 10.08 21.47 -14.70
N ASP A 132 9.70 21.82 -15.93
CA ASP A 132 10.54 22.63 -16.83
C ASP A 132 11.97 22.05 -16.99
N GLY A 133 12.06 20.71 -17.08
CA GLY A 133 13.33 19.98 -17.20
C GLY A 133 14.13 19.82 -15.90
N LYS A 134 13.67 20.36 -14.76
CA LYS A 134 14.30 20.15 -13.44
C LYS A 134 13.63 18.98 -12.70
N PRO A 135 14.40 18.05 -12.12
CA PRO A 135 13.84 16.93 -11.37
C PRO A 135 13.31 17.37 -10.01
N VAL A 136 12.09 16.95 -9.68
CA VAL A 136 11.41 17.18 -8.41
C VAL A 136 10.97 15.84 -7.81
N LEU A 137 11.44 15.55 -6.60
CA LEU A 137 11.15 14.35 -5.83
C LEU A 137 9.87 14.55 -4.99
N THR A 138 8.92 13.64 -5.14
CA THR A 138 7.74 13.52 -4.25
C THR A 138 7.96 12.38 -3.26
N PHE A 139 7.27 12.40 -2.11
CA PHE A 139 7.49 11.39 -1.06
C PHE A 139 8.97 11.24 -0.66
N TRP A 140 9.69 12.36 -0.65
CA TRP A 140 11.06 12.38 -0.16
C TRP A 140 11.08 12.20 1.37
N GLY A 141 12.09 11.50 1.89
CA GLY A 141 12.10 11.03 3.27
C GLY A 141 11.28 9.76 3.52
N PHE A 142 10.83 9.07 2.48
CA PHE A 142 10.09 7.82 2.59
C PHE A 142 10.71 6.69 1.78
N VAL A 143 10.46 5.46 2.23
CA VAL A 143 10.74 4.23 1.49
C VAL A 143 9.48 3.37 1.40
N SER A 144 9.46 2.41 0.49
CA SER A 144 8.37 1.43 0.43
C SER A 144 8.37 0.56 1.70
N LEU A 145 7.20 0.20 2.23
CA LEU A 145 7.04 -0.54 3.51
C LEU A 145 7.87 -1.83 3.63
N ASN A 146 8.19 -2.49 2.51
CA ASN A 146 8.94 -3.75 2.49
C ASN A 146 10.45 -3.56 2.21
N ASN A 147 10.90 -2.33 2.00
CA ASN A 147 12.29 -2.02 1.67
C ASN A 147 12.94 -1.16 2.75
N SER A 148 14.22 -1.38 2.99
CA SER A 148 15.04 -0.46 3.78
C SER A 148 15.51 0.73 2.95
N ALA A 149 16.02 1.77 3.61
CA ALA A 149 16.70 2.87 2.94
C ALA A 149 17.81 2.33 2.03
N ARG A 150 17.79 2.77 0.76
CA ARG A 150 18.80 2.34 -0.21
C ARG A 150 20.15 2.97 0.13
N PRO A 151 21.28 2.27 -0.08
CA PRO A 151 22.59 2.89 0.08
C PRO A 151 22.76 4.06 -0.90
N ASP A 152 22.24 3.92 -2.12
CA ASP A 152 22.11 5.00 -3.08
C ASP A 152 20.63 5.21 -3.48
N PRO A 153 20.00 6.35 -3.11
CA PRO A 153 18.62 6.65 -3.47
C PRO A 153 18.37 6.74 -4.99
N LEU A 154 19.36 7.15 -5.79
CA LEU A 154 19.19 7.42 -7.22
C LEU A 154 19.33 6.17 -8.09
N ASP A 155 19.72 5.04 -7.51
CA ASP A 155 19.97 3.80 -8.26
C ASP A 155 18.73 3.31 -9.03
N CYS A 156 17.55 3.50 -8.45
CA CYS A 156 16.28 3.15 -9.09
C CYS A 156 15.93 3.99 -10.35
N LEU A 157 16.70 5.04 -10.64
CA LEU A 157 16.54 5.91 -11.81
C LEU A 157 17.53 5.60 -12.92
N ARG A 158 18.58 4.82 -12.63
CA ARG A 158 19.60 4.46 -13.60
C ARG A 158 19.02 3.39 -14.51
N ILE A 159 18.87 3.73 -15.78
CA ILE A 159 18.45 2.78 -16.81
C ILE A 159 19.61 1.78 -16.95
N THR A 160 19.40 0.54 -16.50
CA THR A 160 20.23 -0.57 -16.96
C THR A 160 19.86 -0.77 -18.42
N GLU A 161 20.66 -0.23 -19.33
CA GLU A 161 20.57 -0.63 -20.75
C GLU A 161 20.74 -2.15 -20.75
N GLU A 162 19.67 -2.90 -21.05
CA GLU A 162 19.80 -4.30 -21.42
C GLU A 162 20.76 -4.32 -22.60
N HIS A 163 21.98 -4.80 -22.36
CA HIS A 163 22.92 -5.12 -23.40
C HIS A 163 22.18 -6.07 -24.35
N GLU A 164 21.85 -5.61 -25.56
CA GLU A 164 21.35 -6.51 -26.60
C GLU A 164 22.30 -7.71 -26.62
N PRO A 165 21.81 -8.95 -26.46
CA PRO A 165 22.69 -10.10 -26.43
C PRO A 165 23.47 -10.08 -27.74
N ALA A 166 24.78 -9.84 -27.65
CA ALA A 166 25.66 -10.01 -28.77
C ALA A 166 25.46 -11.45 -29.25
N ILE A 167 24.84 -11.62 -30.41
CA ILE A 167 24.67 -12.93 -31.04
C ILE A 167 26.08 -13.40 -31.40
N GLU A 168 26.72 -14.14 -30.50
CA GLU A 168 27.93 -14.87 -30.81
C GLU A 168 27.55 -15.98 -31.80
N PHE A 169 27.85 -15.76 -33.09
CA PHE A 169 27.77 -16.81 -34.09
C PHE A 169 28.80 -17.89 -33.77
N LEU A 170 28.35 -18.97 -33.13
CA LEU A 170 29.14 -20.19 -33.01
C LEU A 170 29.38 -20.75 -34.42
N PRO A 171 30.64 -20.99 -34.83
CA PRO A 171 30.94 -21.57 -36.14
C PRO A 171 30.32 -22.97 -36.27
N GLU A 172 29.69 -23.22 -37.41
CA GLU A 172 28.99 -24.48 -37.70
C GLU A 172 29.96 -25.67 -37.64
N PRO A 173 29.60 -26.76 -36.92
CA PRO A 173 30.48 -27.92 -36.80
C PRO A 173 30.72 -28.56 -38.18
N PRO A 174 31.95 -29.01 -38.48
CA PRO A 174 32.27 -29.61 -39.76
C PRO A 174 31.45 -30.90 -40.00
N PRO A 175 31.09 -31.21 -41.26
CA PRO A 175 30.21 -32.33 -41.57
C PRO A 175 30.81 -33.67 -41.13
N ALA A 176 29.98 -34.48 -40.46
CA ALA A 176 30.35 -35.83 -40.01
C ALA A 176 30.68 -36.73 -41.21
N ALA A 177 31.82 -37.44 -41.14
CA ALA A 177 32.23 -38.41 -42.14
C ALA A 177 31.25 -39.61 -42.20
N PRO A 178 31.05 -40.21 -43.39
CA PRO A 178 30.08 -41.29 -43.57
C PRO A 178 30.48 -42.59 -42.82
N PRO A 179 29.50 -43.40 -42.40
CA PRO A 179 29.77 -44.62 -41.63
C PRO A 179 30.46 -45.69 -42.48
N VAL A 180 31.54 -46.27 -41.95
CA VAL A 180 32.18 -47.46 -42.52
C VAL A 180 31.32 -48.68 -42.19
N ILE A 181 30.78 -49.31 -43.24
CA ILE A 181 30.04 -50.56 -43.18
C ILE A 181 31.05 -51.70 -43.05
N VAL A 182 31.01 -52.48 -41.96
CA VAL A 182 31.70 -53.77 -41.87
C VAL A 182 30.65 -54.86 -41.94
N LEU A 183 30.68 -55.64 -43.02
CA LEU A 183 29.84 -56.80 -43.24
C LEU A 183 30.22 -57.93 -42.28
N THR A 184 29.19 -58.52 -41.68
CA THR A 184 29.18 -59.67 -40.77
C THR A 184 29.61 -60.97 -41.45
N GLU A 185 30.36 -61.82 -40.74
CA GLU A 185 30.52 -63.25 -41.05
C GLU A 185 29.75 -64.07 -40.00
N PRO A 186 29.03 -65.14 -40.38
CA PRO A 186 28.00 -65.77 -39.55
C PRO A 186 28.51 -67.02 -38.85
N ASP A 187 28.34 -67.14 -37.54
CA ASP A 187 28.09 -68.41 -36.85
C ASP A 187 27.62 -68.15 -35.40
N GLU A 188 26.46 -68.74 -35.07
CA GLU A 188 25.72 -68.69 -33.80
C GLU A 188 26.39 -69.54 -32.68
N PRO A 189 26.00 -69.47 -31.37
CA PRO A 189 24.67 -69.08 -30.87
C PRO A 189 24.58 -68.12 -29.67
N LEU A 190 23.44 -67.44 -29.68
CA LEU A 190 22.66 -66.81 -28.60
C LEU A 190 23.16 -67.01 -27.16
N TYR A 191 23.92 -66.03 -26.64
CA TYR A 191 23.82 -65.64 -25.24
C TYR A 191 23.85 -64.12 -25.11
N SER A 192 22.76 -63.61 -24.52
CA SER A 192 22.46 -62.23 -24.19
C SER A 192 23.66 -61.50 -23.57
N ILE A 193 24.24 -60.52 -24.29
CA ILE A 193 25.24 -59.60 -23.73
C ILE A 193 24.48 -58.46 -23.08
N ALA A 194 24.35 -58.57 -21.76
CA ALA A 194 23.89 -57.51 -20.88
C ALA A 194 24.72 -56.24 -21.10
N ALA A 195 24.04 -55.09 -21.11
CA ALA A 195 24.66 -53.77 -21.20
C ALA A 195 25.71 -53.56 -20.09
N PRO A 196 26.88 -52.99 -20.40
CA PRO A 196 27.90 -52.71 -19.40
C PRO A 196 27.40 -51.64 -18.42
N PRO A 197 27.56 -51.83 -17.09
CA PRO A 197 27.23 -50.81 -16.11
C PRO A 197 28.23 -49.63 -16.17
N PRO A 198 27.78 -48.42 -15.79
CA PRO A 198 28.62 -47.22 -15.80
C PRO A 198 29.82 -47.34 -14.83
N PRO A 199 30.96 -46.68 -15.13
CA PRO A 199 32.20 -46.82 -14.37
C PRO A 199 32.08 -46.22 -12.96
N ALA A 200 32.60 -46.96 -11.99
CA ALA A 200 32.71 -46.54 -10.59
C ALA A 200 33.76 -45.41 -10.42
N PRO A 201 33.52 -44.43 -9.52
CA PRO A 201 34.52 -43.42 -9.17
C PRO A 201 35.68 -44.03 -8.38
N LEU A 202 36.91 -43.65 -8.75
CA LEU A 202 38.15 -43.95 -8.03
C LEU A 202 38.23 -43.19 -6.68
N PRO A 203 39.01 -43.70 -5.70
CA PRO A 203 38.96 -43.27 -4.31
C PRO A 203 39.82 -42.04 -4.03
N GLU A 204 39.27 -41.05 -3.32
CA GLU A 204 40.02 -39.91 -2.79
C GLU A 204 40.46 -40.18 -1.35
N LEU A 205 41.75 -40.00 -1.09
CA LEU A 205 42.43 -40.26 0.18
C LEU A 205 41.98 -39.31 1.32
N PRO A 206 42.13 -39.74 2.58
CA PRO A 206 41.57 -39.05 3.74
C PRO A 206 42.29 -37.73 4.10
N PRO A 207 41.56 -36.70 4.56
CA PRO A 207 42.17 -35.50 5.12
C PRO A 207 42.76 -35.74 6.52
N GLN A 208 43.95 -35.18 6.75
CA GLN A 208 44.64 -35.12 8.05
C GLN A 208 43.88 -34.24 9.07
N PRO A 209 44.00 -34.52 10.37
CA PRO A 209 43.34 -33.74 11.42
C PRO A 209 44.08 -32.43 11.70
N ALA A 210 43.38 -31.29 11.57
CA ALA A 210 43.74 -30.00 12.14
C ALA A 210 42.97 -29.78 13.47
N PRO A 211 43.48 -28.93 14.38
CA PRO A 211 43.19 -29.03 15.81
C PRO A 211 41.77 -28.61 16.19
N VAL A 212 41.27 -29.30 17.22
CA VAL A 212 40.02 -29.02 17.91
C VAL A 212 40.07 -27.63 18.54
N GLU A 213 39.36 -26.66 17.98
CA GLU A 213 38.96 -25.47 18.73
C GLU A 213 37.74 -25.82 19.58
N GLU A 214 38.01 -25.77 20.88
CA GLU A 214 37.18 -26.12 22.00
C GLU A 214 35.91 -25.25 22.01
N SER A 215 34.75 -25.92 22.00
CA SER A 215 33.45 -25.30 22.19
C SER A 215 33.41 -24.63 23.57
N VAL A 216 33.56 -23.31 23.60
CA VAL A 216 33.37 -22.52 24.82
C VAL A 216 31.88 -22.51 25.14
N THR A 217 31.51 -23.33 26.12
CA THR A 217 30.19 -23.29 26.77
C THR A 217 29.95 -21.89 27.35
N PRO A 218 28.77 -21.28 27.18
CA PRO A 218 28.45 -20.06 27.91
C PRO A 218 28.30 -20.42 29.39
N ALA A 219 29.27 -19.98 30.20
CA ALA A 219 29.24 -20.13 31.64
C ALA A 219 27.96 -19.50 32.22
N ALA A 220 27.23 -20.30 33.00
CA ALA A 220 26.07 -19.87 33.77
C ALA A 220 26.42 -18.70 34.70
N VAL A 221 25.91 -17.51 34.40
CA VAL A 221 26.01 -16.34 35.28
C VAL A 221 25.13 -16.56 36.50
N LYS A 222 25.77 -16.78 37.65
CA LYS A 222 25.12 -16.91 38.96
C LYS A 222 24.47 -15.57 39.34
N LYS A 223 23.15 -15.58 39.55
CA LYS A 223 22.37 -14.47 40.12
C LYS A 223 22.87 -14.14 41.53
N GLN A 224 23.63 -13.06 41.68
CA GLN A 224 23.94 -12.47 42.98
C GLN A 224 22.86 -11.45 43.35
N LYS A 225 21.96 -11.90 44.22
CA LYS A 225 21.07 -11.07 45.02
C LYS A 225 21.90 -10.17 45.93
N ARG A 226 22.00 -8.88 45.62
CA ARG A 226 22.48 -7.85 46.56
C ARG A 226 21.48 -6.70 46.64
N TRP A 227 20.78 -6.77 47.74
CA TRP A 227 19.90 -5.82 48.36
C TRP A 227 20.73 -4.69 48.98
N ILE A 228 20.78 -3.51 48.35
CA ILE A 228 21.03 -2.22 49.04
C ILE A 228 20.33 -1.09 48.26
N TRP A 229 19.01 -0.97 48.43
CA TRP A 229 18.40 0.36 48.53
C TRP A 229 18.66 0.78 50.00
N PRO A 230 19.37 1.88 50.28
CA PRO A 230 18.76 3.21 50.18
C PRO A 230 19.76 4.33 49.82
N VAL A 231 19.84 4.72 48.55
CA VAL A 231 20.37 6.05 48.15
C VAL A 231 19.29 6.88 47.44
N ALA A 232 18.12 6.28 47.17
CA ALA A 232 16.98 6.91 46.50
C ALA A 232 16.12 7.82 47.42
N ALA A 233 16.40 7.91 48.73
CA ALA A 233 15.65 8.79 49.64
C ALA A 233 16.30 10.17 49.89
N ALA A 234 17.58 10.35 49.55
CA ALA A 234 18.29 11.62 49.78
C ALA A 234 18.26 12.57 48.57
N ILE A 235 17.95 12.08 47.36
CA ILE A 235 17.90 12.90 46.14
C ILE A 235 16.49 13.46 45.87
N VAL A 236 15.43 12.85 46.41
CA VAL A 236 14.05 13.35 46.28
C VAL A 236 13.78 14.58 47.17
N ALA A 237 14.53 14.74 48.27
CA ALA A 237 14.40 15.92 49.15
C ALA A 237 15.16 17.17 48.65
N ALA A 238 16.06 17.04 47.67
CA ALA A 238 16.85 18.16 47.13
C ALA A 238 16.25 18.82 45.87
N ILE A 239 15.18 18.25 45.30
CA ILE A 239 14.53 18.78 44.07
C ILE A 239 13.10 19.32 44.37
N ALA A 240 12.49 18.98 45.50
CA ALA A 240 11.13 19.44 45.84
C ALA A 240 11.07 20.86 46.46
N ALA A 241 12.18 21.42 46.91
CA ALA A 241 12.22 22.75 47.54
C ALA A 241 12.36 23.96 46.58
N PRO A 242 13.12 23.92 45.45
CA PRO A 242 13.23 25.10 44.58
C PRO A 242 12.03 25.28 43.63
N VAL A 243 11.24 24.24 43.35
CA VAL A 243 10.09 24.33 42.42
C VAL A 243 8.87 24.98 43.08
N SER A 244 8.66 24.79 44.38
CA SER A 244 7.56 25.43 45.11
C SER A 244 7.79 26.93 45.35
N TYR A 245 9.05 27.38 45.46
CA TYR A 245 9.36 28.82 45.56
C TYR A 245 9.11 29.56 44.24
N PHE A 246 9.44 28.96 43.09
CA PHE A 246 9.20 29.57 41.78
C PHE A 246 7.71 29.67 41.40
N VAL A 247 6.86 28.75 41.87
CA VAL A 247 5.41 28.80 41.60
C VAL A 247 4.68 29.79 42.52
N VAL A 248 5.21 30.05 43.73
CA VAL A 248 4.59 30.97 44.71
C VAL A 248 5.08 32.42 44.56
N SER A 249 6.26 32.68 43.99
CA SER A 249 6.82 34.03 43.85
C SER A 249 6.59 34.72 42.50
N ALA A 250 5.74 34.18 41.62
CA ALA A 250 5.29 34.94 40.46
C ALA A 250 4.43 36.14 40.94
N PRO A 251 4.88 37.39 40.72
CA PRO A 251 4.05 38.55 41.04
C PRO A 251 2.81 38.49 40.15
N HIS A 252 1.64 38.48 40.78
CA HIS A 252 0.37 38.69 40.10
C HIS A 252 0.43 40.06 39.42
N ALA A 253 0.47 40.06 38.09
CA ALA A 253 0.13 41.24 37.32
C ALA A 253 -1.36 41.50 37.54
N GLU A 254 -1.66 42.56 38.30
CA GLU A 254 -3.00 43.15 38.35
C GLU A 254 -3.50 43.38 36.91
N PRO A 255 -4.79 43.19 36.64
CA PRO A 255 -5.35 43.53 35.34
C PRO A 255 -5.40 45.05 35.24
N LEU A 256 -4.35 45.64 34.69
CA LEU A 256 -4.36 47.02 34.24
C LEU A 256 -5.37 47.11 33.10
N ALA A 257 -6.51 47.70 33.43
CA ALA A 257 -7.53 48.17 32.50
C ALA A 257 -6.86 49.04 31.42
N GLN A 258 -6.61 48.44 30.26
CA GLN A 258 -6.22 49.19 29.08
C GLN A 258 -7.49 49.58 28.33
N LYS A 259 -7.89 50.82 28.60
CA LYS A 259 -8.71 51.73 27.80
C LYS A 259 -8.87 51.26 26.34
N VAL A 260 -10.04 50.71 26.04
CA VAL A 260 -10.54 50.58 24.66
C VAL A 260 -10.78 51.99 24.16
N GLU A 261 -9.96 52.42 23.21
CA GLU A 261 -10.19 53.64 22.46
C GLU A 261 -11.39 53.40 21.53
N ASP A 262 -12.34 54.32 21.62
CA ASP A 262 -13.63 54.32 20.95
C ASP A 262 -13.42 54.35 19.41
N VAL A 263 -13.54 53.19 18.76
CA VAL A 263 -13.83 53.14 17.33
C VAL A 263 -15.29 52.76 17.17
N LYS A 264 -16.11 53.81 17.16
CA LYS A 264 -17.51 53.83 16.74
C LYS A 264 -17.76 52.83 15.60
N PRO A 265 -18.67 51.84 15.77
CA PRO A 265 -19.07 50.96 14.68
C PRO A 265 -19.70 51.80 13.55
N GLN A 266 -19.04 51.86 12.39
CA GLN A 266 -19.74 52.25 11.17
C GLN A 266 -20.58 51.06 10.73
N ALA A 267 -21.90 51.25 10.81
CA ALA A 267 -22.88 50.39 10.18
C ALA A 267 -22.70 50.47 8.65
N ILE A 268 -22.14 49.42 8.05
CA ILE A 268 -22.24 49.21 6.61
C ILE A 268 -23.60 48.56 6.38
N ALA A 269 -24.53 49.39 5.90
CA ALA A 269 -25.87 49.00 5.53
C ALA A 269 -25.82 47.93 4.41
N PRO A 270 -26.57 46.82 4.50
CA PRO A 270 -26.78 45.95 3.36
C PRO A 270 -27.56 46.72 2.29
N ALA A 271 -27.09 46.64 1.04
CA ALA A 271 -27.81 47.15 -0.12
C ALA A 271 -29.20 46.47 -0.22
N PRO A 272 -30.25 47.21 -0.65
CA PRO A 272 -31.61 46.68 -0.70
C PRO A 272 -31.73 45.61 -1.79
N MET A 273 -32.01 44.38 -1.38
CA MET A 273 -32.49 43.34 -2.28
C MET A 273 -33.89 43.72 -2.75
N GLN A 274 -34.05 43.96 -4.05
CA GLN A 274 -35.37 44.08 -4.67
C GLN A 274 -36.03 42.69 -4.67
N ALA A 275 -37.19 42.60 -4.02
CA ALA A 275 -38.07 41.43 -4.11
C ALA A 275 -38.62 41.33 -5.54
N GLN A 276 -38.18 40.32 -6.28
CA GLN A 276 -38.87 39.88 -7.48
C GLN A 276 -40.02 38.94 -7.08
N PRO A 277 -41.21 39.07 -7.68
CA PRO A 277 -42.40 38.36 -7.25
C PRO A 277 -42.25 36.85 -7.50
N VAL A 278 -42.57 36.08 -6.46
CA VAL A 278 -42.80 34.64 -6.54
C VAL A 278 -43.95 34.41 -7.51
N VAL A 279 -43.65 33.84 -8.68
CA VAL A 279 -44.66 33.28 -9.57
C VAL A 279 -45.16 31.99 -8.93
N GLU A 280 -46.41 32.02 -8.51
CA GLU A 280 -47.20 30.86 -8.12
C GLU A 280 -47.23 29.85 -9.28
N HIS A 281 -46.39 28.82 -9.23
CA HIS A 281 -46.63 27.61 -10.00
C HIS A 281 -47.46 26.64 -9.15
N VAL A 282 -48.77 26.88 -9.20
CA VAL A 282 -49.80 25.92 -8.82
C VAL A 282 -49.74 24.75 -9.80
N SER A 283 -48.88 23.76 -9.53
CA SER A 283 -48.96 22.46 -10.22
C SER A 283 -50.06 21.64 -9.57
N THR A 284 -51.21 21.69 -10.22
CA THR A 284 -52.40 20.86 -10.01
C THR A 284 -52.03 19.38 -9.96
N LEU A 285 -52.14 18.80 -8.76
CA LEU A 285 -52.28 17.35 -8.56
C LEU A 285 -53.54 16.87 -9.31
N PRO A 286 -53.46 15.89 -10.22
CA PRO A 286 -54.66 15.20 -10.66
C PRO A 286 -55.07 14.25 -9.54
N VAL A 287 -56.04 14.69 -8.74
CA VAL A 287 -56.87 13.82 -7.91
C VAL A 287 -57.65 12.92 -8.87
N ALA A 288 -57.11 11.75 -9.18
CA ALA A 288 -57.88 10.66 -9.76
C ALA A 288 -58.73 10.05 -8.65
N GLN A 289 -60.05 10.10 -8.86
CA GLN A 289 -61.07 9.67 -7.94
C GLN A 289 -60.95 8.17 -7.65
N ALA A 290 -61.14 7.82 -6.38
CA ALA A 290 -61.29 6.45 -5.92
C ALA A 290 -62.53 5.82 -6.56
N ALA A 291 -62.32 4.77 -7.36
CA ALA A 291 -63.35 3.83 -7.76
C ALA A 291 -63.28 2.62 -6.82
N VAL A 292 -64.32 2.46 -6.02
CA VAL A 292 -64.58 1.29 -5.18
C VAL A 292 -64.76 0.08 -6.09
N VAL A 293 -63.87 -0.89 -5.99
CA VAL A 293 -64.14 -2.26 -6.44
C VAL A 293 -64.22 -3.14 -5.21
N GLU A 294 -65.39 -3.75 -5.12
CA GLU A 294 -65.93 -4.62 -4.09
C GLU A 294 -65.02 -5.82 -3.79
N ALA A 295 -64.93 -6.16 -2.50
CA ALA A 295 -64.21 -7.32 -2.00
C ALA A 295 -64.98 -8.63 -2.31
N PRO A 296 -64.30 -9.70 -2.74
CA PRO A 296 -64.77 -11.05 -2.51
C PRO A 296 -64.28 -11.53 -1.14
N ALA A 297 -65.23 -12.12 -0.41
CA ALA A 297 -65.19 -12.61 0.97
C ALA A 297 -64.22 -13.81 1.19
N PRO A 298 -63.98 -14.21 2.45
CA PRO A 298 -62.81 -14.97 2.90
C PRO A 298 -62.96 -16.50 2.88
N GLU A 299 -61.79 -17.16 2.88
CA GLU A 299 -61.45 -18.52 3.35
C GLU A 299 -62.04 -19.75 2.61
N PRO A 300 -61.27 -20.88 2.52
CA PRO A 300 -60.62 -21.53 3.66
C PRO A 300 -59.13 -21.82 3.49
N GLU A 301 -58.40 -21.80 4.61
CA GLU A 301 -57.18 -22.60 4.77
C GLU A 301 -57.47 -24.06 4.40
N PRO A 302 -56.52 -24.74 3.74
CA PRO A 302 -55.94 -25.86 4.45
C PRO A 302 -54.42 -25.99 4.29
N VAL A 303 -53.81 -26.27 5.44
CA VAL A 303 -52.83 -27.36 5.62
C VAL A 303 -51.44 -27.09 5.03
N VAL A 304 -50.60 -26.58 5.92
CA VAL A 304 -49.34 -27.22 6.37
C VAL A 304 -48.98 -28.48 5.55
N ILE A 305 -48.23 -28.31 4.47
CA ILE A 305 -47.37 -29.40 3.99
C ILE A 305 -45.98 -29.08 4.51
N ALA A 306 -45.70 -29.77 5.62
CA ALA A 306 -44.38 -30.13 6.10
C ALA A 306 -43.30 -30.07 5.02
N ALA A 307 -42.19 -29.48 5.42
CA ALA A 307 -40.89 -29.58 4.82
C ALA A 307 -40.52 -31.00 4.38
N THR A 308 -39.39 -31.04 3.66
CA THR A 308 -38.54 -32.19 3.28
C THR A 308 -38.94 -32.80 1.93
N ALA A 309 -38.11 -32.75 0.89
CA ALA A 309 -36.69 -33.05 0.88
C ALA A 309 -35.96 -32.30 -0.26
N PRO A 310 -34.61 -32.30 -0.26
CA PRO A 310 -33.80 -31.11 -0.38
C PRO A 310 -33.40 -30.85 -1.84
N ALA A 311 -33.66 -29.65 -2.34
CA ALA A 311 -32.74 -29.10 -3.33
C ALA A 311 -31.41 -28.95 -2.60
N ASP A 312 -30.39 -29.63 -3.12
CA ASP A 312 -29.07 -29.85 -2.54
C ASP A 312 -28.35 -28.48 -2.35
N VAL A 313 -28.74 -27.70 -1.34
CA VAL A 313 -28.08 -26.43 -1.02
C VAL A 313 -26.66 -26.79 -0.60
N PRO A 314 -25.64 -26.36 -1.36
CA PRO A 314 -24.27 -26.71 -1.06
C PRO A 314 -23.94 -26.25 0.36
N LYS A 315 -23.45 -27.16 1.21
CA LYS A 315 -23.06 -26.82 2.59
C LYS A 315 -22.12 -25.61 2.57
N GLY A 316 -22.54 -24.51 3.20
CA GLY A 316 -21.79 -23.25 3.25
C GLY A 316 -22.02 -22.30 2.07
N ALA A 317 -22.99 -22.50 1.20
CA ALA A 317 -23.35 -21.50 0.17
C ALA A 317 -23.75 -20.16 0.81
N LEU A 318 -23.49 -19.06 0.11
CA LEU A 318 -24.01 -17.75 0.50
C LEU A 318 -25.51 -17.73 0.22
N ILE A 319 -26.30 -17.44 1.25
CA ILE A 319 -27.77 -17.33 1.19
C ILE A 319 -28.11 -15.85 1.39
N LEU A 320 -28.98 -15.29 0.55
CA LEU A 320 -29.52 -13.92 0.66
C LEU A 320 -30.97 -14.01 1.17
N PRO A 321 -31.20 -13.90 2.48
CA PRO A 321 -32.55 -14.04 3.04
C PRO A 321 -33.44 -12.87 2.63
N ALA A 322 -34.64 -13.14 2.11
CA ALA A 322 -35.59 -12.10 1.70
C ALA A 322 -35.87 -11.06 2.80
N ASP A 323 -35.94 -11.48 4.07
CA ASP A 323 -36.16 -10.59 5.21
C ASP A 323 -34.99 -9.64 5.44
N ALA A 324 -33.75 -10.12 5.25
CA ALA A 324 -32.56 -9.29 5.36
C ALA A 324 -32.47 -8.28 4.22
N LEU A 325 -32.89 -8.67 3.01
CA LEU A 325 -32.95 -7.77 1.85
C LEU A 325 -33.98 -6.66 2.03
N LYS A 326 -35.17 -6.98 2.58
CA LYS A 326 -36.24 -6.00 2.86
C LYS A 326 -35.84 -4.96 3.91
N VAL A 327 -35.12 -5.39 4.94
CA VAL A 327 -34.68 -4.51 6.05
C VAL A 327 -33.32 -3.85 5.77
N GLY A 328 -32.67 -4.18 4.65
CA GLY A 328 -31.34 -3.65 4.29
C GLY A 328 -30.20 -4.14 5.18
N SER A 329 -30.37 -5.30 5.83
CA SER A 329 -29.40 -5.88 6.74
C SER A 329 -28.39 -6.75 5.99
N THR A 330 -27.09 -6.50 6.17
CA THR A 330 -25.99 -7.27 5.58
C THR A 330 -25.33 -8.22 6.58
N LYS A 331 -25.93 -8.45 7.75
CA LYS A 331 -25.36 -9.29 8.82
C LYS A 331 -25.06 -10.73 8.37
N PHE A 332 -25.83 -11.25 7.40
CA PHE A 332 -25.63 -12.59 6.84
C PHE A 332 -24.28 -12.76 6.13
N LEU A 333 -23.66 -11.66 5.69
CA LEU A 333 -22.37 -11.63 5.01
C LEU A 333 -21.18 -11.66 5.98
N ASN A 334 -21.40 -11.46 7.28
CA ASN A 334 -20.31 -11.45 8.26
C ASN A 334 -19.67 -12.84 8.40
N GLY A 335 -18.33 -12.89 8.27
CA GLY A 335 -17.53 -14.10 8.42
C GLY A 335 -16.44 -14.26 7.37
N SER A 336 -15.82 -15.43 7.38
CA SER A 336 -14.79 -15.83 6.42
C SER A 336 -15.41 -16.59 5.24
N TRP A 337 -15.11 -16.15 4.03
CA TRP A 337 -15.62 -16.71 2.78
C TRP A 337 -14.48 -17.12 1.86
N ARG A 338 -14.61 -18.28 1.23
CA ARG A 338 -13.77 -18.73 0.12
C ARG A 338 -14.53 -18.50 -1.17
N VAL A 339 -13.92 -17.75 -2.06
CA VAL A 339 -14.50 -17.34 -3.34
C VAL A 339 -13.71 -18.00 -4.45
N ALA A 340 -14.41 -18.82 -5.23
CA ALA A 340 -13.86 -19.46 -6.42
C ALA A 340 -14.32 -18.66 -7.65
N ILE A 341 -13.36 -18.20 -8.44
CA ILE A 341 -13.63 -17.53 -9.72
C ILE A 341 -13.30 -18.54 -10.82
N ASN A 342 -14.30 -18.86 -11.66
CA ASN A 342 -14.12 -19.78 -12.78
C ASN A 342 -13.46 -19.06 -13.98
N ILE A 343 -12.27 -18.50 -13.79
CA ILE A 343 -11.43 -18.00 -14.86
C ILE A 343 -10.27 -18.97 -15.04
N LYS A 344 -10.06 -19.39 -16.28
CA LYS A 344 -8.88 -20.15 -16.67
C LYS A 344 -7.73 -19.17 -16.84
N ASP A 345 -6.89 -19.06 -15.82
CA ASP A 345 -5.68 -18.24 -15.87
C ASP A 345 -4.70 -18.82 -16.90
N SER A 346 -4.25 -18.03 -17.86
CA SER A 346 -3.40 -18.45 -18.99
C SER A 346 -1.98 -18.82 -18.57
N ILE A 347 -1.57 -18.42 -17.35
CA ILE A 347 -0.20 -18.62 -16.84
C ILE A 347 -0.14 -19.84 -15.91
N THR A 348 -1.12 -20.03 -15.04
CA THR A 348 -1.07 -21.05 -13.97
C THR A 348 -2.05 -22.23 -14.16
N GLY A 349 -3.02 -22.13 -15.07
CA GLY A 349 -3.97 -23.20 -15.40
C GLY A 349 -4.90 -23.66 -14.26
N LYS A 350 -4.80 -23.07 -13.06
CA LYS A 350 -5.61 -23.34 -11.87
C LYS A 350 -6.41 -22.09 -11.49
N PRO A 351 -7.69 -22.22 -11.10
CA PRO A 351 -8.49 -21.06 -10.70
C PRO A 351 -7.95 -20.47 -9.40
N PRO A 352 -7.69 -19.15 -9.33
CA PRO A 352 -7.26 -18.50 -8.10
C PRO A 352 -8.31 -18.67 -7.00
N THR A 353 -7.86 -19.03 -5.79
CA THR A 353 -8.75 -19.08 -4.62
C THR A 353 -8.64 -17.78 -3.85
N LEU A 354 -9.72 -17.00 -3.79
CA LEU A 354 -9.78 -15.80 -2.98
C LEU A 354 -10.39 -16.10 -1.61
N ARG A 355 -9.86 -15.47 -0.56
CA ARG A 355 -10.43 -15.51 0.78
C ARG A 355 -10.86 -14.11 1.17
N TYR A 356 -12.13 -13.97 1.51
CA TYR A 356 -12.74 -12.73 1.98
C TYR A 356 -13.02 -12.85 3.47
N GLN A 357 -12.72 -11.82 4.24
CA GLN A 357 -13.12 -11.71 5.64
C GLN A 357 -13.93 -10.43 5.78
N ILE A 358 -15.24 -10.56 5.95
CA ILE A 358 -16.17 -9.43 5.94
C ILE A 358 -16.80 -9.29 7.33
N ALA A 359 -16.82 -8.05 7.83
CA ALA A 359 -17.46 -7.67 9.08
C ALA A 359 -18.05 -6.26 8.95
N ASN A 360 -19.36 -6.12 9.16
CA ASN A 360 -20.05 -4.82 9.17
C ASN A 360 -19.80 -4.00 7.90
N ASN A 361 -20.09 -4.57 6.73
CA ASN A 361 -19.92 -3.96 5.40
C ASN A 361 -18.48 -3.70 4.95
N LYS A 362 -17.48 -3.83 5.83
CA LYS A 362 -16.05 -3.72 5.49
C LYS A 362 -15.41 -5.09 5.51
N GLY A 363 -14.43 -5.33 4.67
CA GLY A 363 -13.71 -6.58 4.67
C GLY A 363 -12.32 -6.47 4.07
N ASN A 364 -11.56 -7.54 4.24
CA ASN A 364 -10.31 -7.74 3.53
C ASN A 364 -10.46 -8.90 2.55
N VAL A 365 -9.72 -8.85 1.44
CA VAL A 365 -9.59 -9.97 0.51
C VAL A 365 -8.12 -10.34 0.38
N ARG A 366 -7.86 -11.65 0.41
CA ARG A 366 -6.56 -12.25 0.22
C ARG A 366 -6.63 -13.24 -0.93
N LEU A 367 -5.91 -12.94 -2.00
CA LEU A 367 -5.71 -13.79 -3.16
C LEU A 367 -4.30 -14.41 -3.06
N VAL A 368 -4.19 -15.71 -3.30
CA VAL A 368 -2.89 -16.39 -3.39
C VAL A 368 -2.73 -16.91 -4.81
N HIS A 369 -1.71 -16.41 -5.50
CA HIS A 369 -1.33 -16.85 -6.85
C HIS A 369 -0.31 -18.00 -6.77
N GLY A 370 -0.14 -18.76 -7.87
CA GLY A 370 0.63 -20.01 -7.93
C GLY A 370 2.09 -19.91 -7.45
N ASP A 371 2.70 -18.73 -7.54
CA ASP A 371 4.09 -18.46 -7.12
C ASP A 371 4.22 -18.01 -5.65
N ASN A 372 3.26 -18.39 -4.79
CA ASN A 372 3.13 -17.90 -3.40
C ASN A 372 2.96 -16.37 -3.28
N ILE A 373 2.65 -15.67 -4.37
CA ILE A 373 2.39 -14.24 -4.37
C ILE A 373 1.04 -14.01 -3.71
N VAL A 374 1.03 -13.21 -2.63
CA VAL A 374 -0.16 -12.90 -1.85
C VAL A 374 -0.62 -11.49 -2.19
N CYS A 375 -1.79 -11.38 -2.82
CA CYS A 375 -2.43 -10.10 -3.10
C CYS A 375 -3.48 -9.77 -2.05
N LYS A 376 -3.42 -8.54 -1.50
CA LYS A 376 -4.35 -8.06 -0.48
C LYS A 376 -5.06 -6.79 -0.95
N ALA A 377 -6.34 -6.67 -0.62
CA ALA A 377 -7.10 -5.44 -0.81
C ALA A 377 -8.18 -5.27 0.25
N GLU A 378 -8.63 -4.03 0.41
CA GLU A 378 -9.83 -3.71 1.19
C GLU A 378 -11.07 -3.76 0.30
N VAL A 379 -12.13 -4.36 0.83
CA VAL A 379 -13.40 -4.53 0.14
C VAL A 379 -14.53 -3.94 0.95
N PHE A 380 -15.50 -3.38 0.25
CA PHE A 380 -16.70 -2.79 0.80
C PHE A 380 -17.90 -3.51 0.21
N SER A 381 -18.82 -3.90 1.08
CA SER A 381 -20.05 -4.58 0.70
C SER A 381 -21.24 -3.69 1.06
N GLY A 382 -22.25 -3.69 0.19
CA GLY A 382 -23.45 -2.91 0.39
C GLY A 382 -24.63 -3.52 -0.36
N LEU A 383 -25.82 -3.29 0.16
CA LEU A 383 -27.06 -3.71 -0.48
C LEU A 383 -27.68 -2.50 -1.20
N MET A 384 -27.97 -2.66 -2.49
CA MET A 384 -28.72 -1.65 -3.24
C MET A 384 -30.22 -1.74 -2.93
N GLN A 385 -30.96 -0.65 -3.18
CA GLN A 385 -32.42 -0.62 -3.06
C GLN A 385 -33.12 -1.67 -3.96
N SER A 386 -32.43 -2.13 -5.02
CA SER A 386 -32.87 -3.21 -5.91
C SER A 386 -32.75 -4.62 -5.30
N GLY A 387 -32.26 -4.76 -4.06
CA GLY A 387 -32.01 -6.05 -3.42
C GLY A 387 -30.77 -6.79 -3.93
N THR A 388 -29.95 -6.15 -4.76
CA THR A 388 -28.66 -6.71 -5.23
C THR A 388 -27.55 -6.39 -4.21
N LEU A 389 -26.82 -7.43 -3.79
CA LEU A 389 -25.63 -7.28 -2.96
C LEU A 389 -24.43 -6.96 -3.85
N MET A 390 -23.69 -5.90 -3.51
CA MET A 390 -22.54 -5.44 -4.28
C MET A 390 -21.31 -5.39 -3.39
N ILE A 391 -20.22 -6.03 -3.82
CA ILE A 391 -18.92 -6.06 -3.15
C ILE A 391 -17.91 -5.40 -4.08
N LYS A 392 -17.43 -4.23 -3.68
CA LYS A 392 -16.46 -3.41 -4.41
C LYS A 392 -15.11 -3.44 -3.71
N THR A 393 -14.05 -3.52 -4.50
CA THR A 393 -12.69 -3.37 -4.00
C THR A 393 -12.25 -1.92 -4.13
N ARG A 394 -11.55 -1.38 -3.13
CA ARG A 394 -10.96 -0.03 -3.22
C ARG A 394 -9.68 -0.10 -4.06
N GLY A 395 -9.83 -0.02 -5.37
CA GLY A 395 -8.73 -0.12 -6.34
C GLY A 395 -8.21 -1.55 -6.49
N ASN A 396 -7.02 -1.68 -7.10
CA ASN A 396 -6.39 -2.97 -7.39
C ASN A 396 -5.75 -3.57 -6.13
N ALA A 397 -5.78 -4.90 -6.01
CA ALA A 397 -5.08 -5.61 -4.95
C ALA A 397 -3.57 -5.43 -5.08
N ARG A 398 -2.90 -5.24 -3.95
CA ARG A 398 -1.44 -5.13 -3.86
C ARG A 398 -0.87 -6.51 -3.60
N CYS A 399 -0.04 -6.98 -4.52
CA CYS A 399 0.62 -8.26 -4.45
C CYS A 399 2.01 -8.14 -3.79
N SER A 400 2.52 -9.24 -3.22
CA SER A 400 3.79 -9.27 -2.50
C SER A 400 5.03 -9.06 -3.39
N ASP A 401 4.89 -9.30 -4.69
CA ASP A 401 5.84 -9.00 -5.77
C ASP A 401 5.83 -7.51 -6.17
N GLY A 402 4.97 -6.69 -5.56
CA GLY A 402 4.79 -5.27 -5.90
C GLY A 402 3.88 -5.03 -7.11
N SER A 403 3.39 -6.08 -7.76
CA SER A 403 2.41 -5.96 -8.83
C SER A 403 1.03 -5.57 -8.28
N ARG A 404 0.19 -5.02 -9.16
CA ARG A 404 -1.20 -4.67 -8.85
C ARG A 404 -2.13 -5.59 -9.62
N TYR A 405 -2.92 -6.38 -8.89
CA TYR A 405 -3.87 -7.29 -9.49
C TYR A 405 -5.27 -6.66 -9.51
N PRO A 406 -5.92 -6.51 -10.67
CA PRO A 406 -7.30 -6.03 -10.72
C PRO A 406 -8.21 -7.07 -10.08
N LEU A 407 -9.00 -6.66 -9.08
CA LEU A 407 -10.03 -7.51 -8.49
C LEU A 407 -11.39 -7.18 -9.10
N PRO A 408 -12.25 -8.18 -9.34
CA PRO A 408 -13.55 -7.93 -9.91
C PRO A 408 -14.48 -7.24 -8.91
N GLU A 409 -15.39 -6.44 -9.45
CA GLU A 409 -16.59 -6.04 -8.74
C GLU A 409 -17.57 -7.21 -8.72
N ILE A 410 -18.02 -7.62 -7.53
CA ILE A 410 -18.93 -8.76 -7.37
C ILE A 410 -20.35 -8.25 -7.15
N SER A 411 -21.28 -8.74 -7.96
CA SER A 411 -22.72 -8.51 -7.81
C SER A 411 -23.43 -9.84 -7.57
N CYS A 412 -24.21 -9.94 -6.51
CA CYS A 412 -24.97 -11.13 -6.15
C CYS A 412 -26.47 -10.85 -6.14
N LYS A 413 -27.23 -11.73 -6.79
CA LYS A 413 -28.70 -11.72 -6.80
C LYS A 413 -29.25 -12.98 -6.15
N PRO A 414 -30.40 -12.91 -5.46
CA PRO A 414 -31.06 -14.11 -4.94
C PRO A 414 -31.64 -14.95 -6.09
N ASP A 415 -31.50 -16.27 -5.99
CA ASP A 415 -32.12 -17.25 -6.88
C ASP A 415 -33.38 -17.87 -6.24
N GLU A 416 -34.06 -18.79 -6.94
CA GLU A 416 -35.31 -19.45 -6.50
C GLU A 416 -35.21 -20.19 -5.15
N ASN A 417 -33.99 -20.50 -4.68
CA ASN A 417 -33.71 -21.17 -3.40
C ASN A 417 -33.06 -20.24 -2.35
N ASP A 418 -33.17 -18.92 -2.49
CA ASP A 418 -32.46 -17.89 -1.71
C ASP A 418 -30.92 -17.98 -1.79
N VAL A 419 -30.38 -18.83 -2.67
CA VAL A 419 -28.93 -18.97 -2.90
C VAL A 419 -28.43 -17.77 -3.70
N ALA A 420 -27.28 -17.23 -3.30
CA ALA A 420 -26.64 -16.12 -3.98
C ALA A 420 -26.06 -16.55 -5.33
N GLN A 421 -26.63 -16.05 -6.43
CA GLN A 421 -25.99 -16.14 -7.74
C GLN A 421 -25.12 -14.90 -7.95
N CYS A 422 -23.81 -15.09 -7.79
CA CYS A 422 -22.81 -14.03 -7.86
C CYS A 422 -22.09 -14.00 -9.21
N SER A 423 -21.88 -12.80 -9.74
CA SER A 423 -21.09 -12.53 -10.94
C SER A 423 -20.03 -11.47 -10.64
N GLY A 424 -18.82 -11.68 -11.16
CA GLY A 424 -17.69 -10.77 -11.04
C GLY A 424 -17.43 -10.05 -12.36
N ARG A 425 -17.30 -8.72 -12.34
CA ARG A 425 -16.97 -7.90 -13.51
C ARG A 425 -15.61 -7.24 -13.34
N TYR A 426 -14.75 -7.38 -14.35
CA TYR A 426 -13.46 -6.68 -14.42
C TYR A 426 -13.57 -5.41 -15.30
N ASP A 427 -12.60 -4.51 -15.22
CA ASP A 427 -12.59 -3.19 -15.91
C ASP A 427 -12.74 -3.26 -17.46
N GLY A 428 -12.59 -4.45 -18.07
CA GLY A 428 -12.78 -4.70 -19.50
C GLY A 428 -14.08 -5.44 -19.86
N ASP A 429 -15.16 -5.23 -19.12
CA ASP A 429 -16.52 -5.77 -19.36
C ASP A 429 -16.67 -7.30 -19.34
N THR A 430 -15.63 -8.02 -18.93
CA THR A 430 -15.68 -9.48 -18.79
C THR A 430 -16.43 -9.85 -17.51
N VAL A 431 -17.60 -10.48 -17.66
CA VAL A 431 -18.42 -10.99 -16.57
C VAL A 431 -18.18 -12.47 -16.38
N VAL A 432 -17.80 -12.88 -15.18
CA VAL A 432 -17.49 -14.27 -14.84
C VAL A 432 -18.35 -14.77 -13.67
N PRO A 433 -18.78 -16.04 -13.68
CA PRO A 433 -19.51 -16.60 -12.56
C PRO A 433 -18.57 -16.78 -11.36
N VAL A 434 -19.07 -16.40 -10.18
CA VAL A 434 -18.33 -16.43 -8.92
C VAL A 434 -19.12 -17.23 -7.90
N THR A 435 -18.46 -18.12 -7.16
CA THR A 435 -19.12 -18.94 -6.14
C THR A 435 -18.53 -18.66 -4.76
N PHE A 436 -19.40 -18.31 -3.81
CA PHE A 436 -19.05 -18.12 -2.40
C PHE A 436 -19.30 -19.39 -1.60
N LYS A 437 -18.31 -19.78 -0.80
CA LYS A 437 -18.41 -20.85 0.19
C LYS A 437 -17.93 -20.33 1.54
N LYS A 438 -18.77 -20.39 2.56
CA LYS A 438 -18.43 -20.01 3.93
C LYS A 438 -17.35 -20.95 4.45
N VAL A 439 -16.27 -20.39 4.95
CA VAL A 439 -15.26 -21.13 5.68
C VAL A 439 -15.76 -21.17 7.12
N SER A 440 -16.30 -22.32 7.52
CA SER A 440 -16.58 -22.60 8.93
C SER A 440 -15.26 -22.55 9.70
N ASP A 441 -15.20 -21.73 10.75
CA ASP A 441 -14.15 -21.82 11.77
C ASP A 441 -14.23 -23.16 12.52
#